data_AF-A0A3B1CXN8-F1
#
_entry.id   AF-A0A3B1CXN8-F1
#
_cell.length_a   1.000
_cell.length_b   1.000
_cell.length_c   1.000
_cell.angle_alpha   90.00
_cell.angle_beta   90.00
_cell.angle_gamma   90.00
#
_symmetry.space_group_name_H-M   'P 1'
#
loop_
_entity.id
_entity.type
_entity.pdbx_description
1 polymer ?
#
loop_
_entity_poly.entity_id
_entity_poly.type
_entity_poly.pdbx_seq_one_letter_code
_entity_poly.pdbx_strand_id
1 'polypeptide(L)' 'MRNMGQGRVVTTSSVHKPTLVNKGDRVVLIAEMGAMKITAPGIVRQKGFKNSLVKVLNIQTQKTVFGMVQDAKTVKVNF' A
#
# COMPACT_ATOMS: atom_id res chain seq x y z
N MET A 1 1.31 -45.12 -19.37
CA MET A 1 1.11 -45.06 -17.91
C MET A 1 1.04 -43.60 -17.49
N ARG A 2 -0.08 -43.23 -16.87
CA ARG A 2 -0.57 -41.87 -16.59
C ARG A 2 -0.55 -41.70 -15.08
N ASN A 3 0.09 -40.67 -14.54
CA ASN A 3 -0.43 -40.01 -13.35
C ASN A 3 0.21 -38.63 -13.13
N MET A 4 -0.60 -37.59 -13.25
CA MET A 4 -0.29 -36.25 -12.77
C MET A 4 -0.55 -36.23 -11.27
N GLY A 5 0.50 -36.12 -10.47
CA GLY A 5 0.40 -35.89 -9.02
C GLY A 5 0.03 -34.44 -8.74
N GLN A 6 -1.26 -34.15 -8.79
CA GLN A 6 -1.87 -32.95 -8.22
C GLN A 6 -1.73 -33.02 -6.70
N GLY A 7 -1.17 -32.00 -6.05
CA GLY A 7 -1.05 -32.02 -4.58
C GLY A 7 -0.01 -31.10 -3.96
N ARG A 8 0.17 -29.88 -4.48
CA ARG A 8 0.72 -28.82 -3.60
C ARG A 8 -0.46 -28.12 -2.96
N VAL A 9 -0.83 -28.66 -1.79
CA VAL A 9 -1.50 -27.91 -0.74
C VAL A 9 -0.75 -26.59 -0.63
N VAL A 10 -1.37 -25.51 -1.10
CA VAL A 10 -0.86 -24.17 -0.83
C VAL A 10 -1.06 -23.99 0.66
N THR A 11 -0.02 -24.29 1.42
CA THR A 11 0.00 -24.13 2.87
C THR A 11 -0.22 -22.65 3.15
N THR A 12 -1.47 -22.28 3.45
CA THR A 12 -1.94 -20.94 3.83
C THR A 12 -1.43 -20.54 5.22
N SER A 13 -0.20 -20.91 5.57
CA SER A 13 0.35 -20.79 6.93
C SER A 13 1.58 -19.87 7.01
N SER A 14 1.95 -19.20 5.92
CA SER A 14 2.86 -18.05 5.97
C SER A 14 2.06 -16.75 6.02
N VAL A 15 1.12 -16.63 6.97
CA VAL A 15 0.42 -15.37 7.28
C VAL A 15 1.33 -14.48 8.13
N HIS A 16 2.55 -14.23 7.66
CA HIS A 16 3.17 -12.94 7.95
C HIS A 16 2.42 -11.98 7.03
N LYS A 17 1.47 -11.19 7.55
CA LYS A 17 0.84 -10.13 6.76
C LYS A 17 1.98 -9.36 6.06
N PRO A 18 2.17 -9.49 4.74
CA PRO A 18 3.26 -8.79 4.10
C PRO A 18 3.03 -7.31 4.38
N THR A 19 4.09 -6.59 4.79
CA THR A 19 4.01 -5.13 4.85
C THR A 19 3.52 -4.68 3.49
N LEU A 20 2.37 -4.01 3.49
CA LEU A 20 1.72 -3.65 2.24
C LEU A 20 2.53 -2.57 1.53
N VAL A 21 3.19 -1.72 2.31
CA VAL A 21 4.14 -0.71 1.84
C VAL A 21 5.36 -0.65 2.78
N ASN A 22 6.53 -0.34 2.22
CA ASN A 22 7.80 -0.19 2.93
C ASN A 22 8.36 1.24 2.76
N LYS A 23 9.29 1.62 3.65
CA LYS A 23 10.02 2.88 3.51
C LYS A 23 10.78 2.91 2.18
N GLY A 24 10.57 3.95 1.40
CA GLY A 24 11.15 4.10 0.06
C GLY A 24 10.20 3.70 -1.07
N ASP A 25 9.10 3.02 -0.76
CA ASP A 25 8.14 2.61 -1.79
C ASP A 25 7.43 3.81 -2.38
N ARG A 26 7.30 3.79 -3.71
CA ARG A 26 6.56 4.80 -4.45
C ARG A 26 5.08 4.44 -4.46
N VAL A 27 4.27 5.36 -3.98
CA VAL A 27 2.81 5.20 -3.87
C VAL A 27 2.11 6.39 -4.51
N VAL A 28 0.82 6.23 -4.77
CA VAL A 28 -0.10 7.27 -5.17
C VAL A 28 -0.90 7.69 -3.95
N LEU A 29 -0.78 8.96 -3.61
CA LEU A 29 -1.62 9.61 -2.62
C LEU A 29 -2.97 9.90 -3.28
N ILE A 30 -4.04 9.37 -2.74
CA ILE A 30 -5.41 9.64 -3.17
C ILE A 30 -6.08 10.46 -2.10
N ALA A 31 -6.66 11.58 -2.50
CA ALA A 31 -7.28 12.52 -1.61
C ALA A 31 -8.65 12.88 -2.18
N GLU A 32 -9.72 12.65 -1.42
CA GLU A 32 -11.10 12.76 -1.89
C GLU A 32 -11.84 13.85 -1.11
N MET A 33 -12.42 14.80 -1.84
CA MET A 33 -13.11 15.99 -1.32
C MET A 33 -14.43 16.14 -2.06
N GLY A 34 -15.52 15.55 -1.53
CA GLY A 34 -16.80 15.48 -2.22
C GLY A 34 -16.68 14.73 -3.55
N ALA A 35 -16.98 15.41 -4.67
CA ALA A 35 -16.84 14.86 -6.02
C ALA A 35 -15.41 14.97 -6.59
N MET A 36 -14.50 15.68 -5.91
CA MET A 36 -13.14 15.92 -6.38
C MET A 36 -12.18 14.84 -5.86
N LYS A 37 -11.46 14.18 -6.77
CA LYS A 37 -10.41 13.22 -6.45
C LYS A 37 -9.06 13.76 -6.92
N ILE A 38 -8.16 13.97 -5.97
CA ILE A 38 -6.80 14.45 -6.22
C ILE A 38 -5.85 13.26 -6.06
N THR A 39 -4.96 13.10 -7.04
CA THR A 39 -3.90 12.08 -7.00
C THR A 39 -2.54 12.73 -7.08
N ALA A 40 -1.62 12.34 -6.20
CA ALA A 40 -0.25 12.84 -6.22
C ALA A 40 0.76 11.69 -6.02
N PRO A 41 1.94 11.76 -6.65
CA PRO A 41 3.00 10.79 -6.39
C PRO A 41 3.62 11.03 -5.02
N GLY A 42 3.81 9.95 -4.26
CA GLY A 42 4.39 9.97 -2.92
C GLY A 42 5.45 8.89 -2.71
N ILE A 43 6.32 9.10 -1.73
CA ILE A 43 7.26 8.08 -1.26
C ILE A 43 7.00 7.80 0.21
N VAL A 44 6.69 6.56 0.51
CA VAL A 44 6.45 6.09 1.87
C VAL A 44 7.72 6.26 2.70
N ARG A 45 7.57 6.80 3.92
CA ARG A 45 8.70 7.09 4.82
C ARG A 45 8.83 6.07 5.97
N GLN A 46 7.87 5.15 6.10
CA GLN A 46 7.82 4.13 7.15
C GLN A 46 7.19 2.84 6.65
N LYS A 47 7.39 1.72 7.34
CA LYS A 47 6.65 0.48 7.01
C LYS A 47 5.17 0.64 7.34
N GLY A 48 4.30 0.08 6.51
CA GLY A 48 2.85 0.17 6.65
C GLY A 48 2.16 -1.14 6.29
N PHE A 49 1.13 -1.46 7.05
CA PHE A 49 0.22 -2.56 6.77
C PHE A 49 -1.08 -2.03 6.19
N LYS A 50 -1.91 -2.93 5.66
CA LYS A 50 -3.28 -2.60 5.24
C LYS A 50 -4.01 -1.83 6.36
N ASN A 51 -4.63 -0.71 6.02
CA ASN A 51 -5.36 0.20 6.91
C ASN A 51 -4.49 0.86 8.00
N SER A 52 -3.16 0.77 7.93
CA SER A 52 -2.28 1.48 8.85
C SER A 52 -2.11 2.93 8.41
N LEU A 53 -2.00 3.85 9.38
CA LEU A 53 -1.57 5.22 9.12
C LEU A 53 -0.07 5.26 8.85
N VAL A 54 0.34 5.86 7.74
CA VAL A 54 1.74 6.00 7.33
C VAL A 54 2.08 7.43 6.93
N LYS A 55 3.33 7.83 7.19
CA LYS A 55 3.93 9.05 6.63
C LYS A 55 4.37 8.81 5.20
N VAL A 56 3.94 9.70 4.31
CA VAL A 56 4.30 9.69 2.90
C VAL A 56 4.80 11.08 2.51
N LEU A 57 5.95 11.14 1.86
CA LEU A 57 6.48 12.36 1.28
C LEU A 57 5.82 12.59 -0.08
N ASN A 58 5.06 13.66 -0.26
CA ASN A 58 4.61 14.09 -1.57
C ASN A 58 5.82 14.59 -2.39
N ILE A 59 6.06 13.99 -3.56
CA ILE A 59 7.23 14.30 -4.39
C ILE A 59 7.10 15.69 -5.05
N GLN A 60 5.87 16.11 -5.37
CA GLN A 60 5.61 17.38 -6.05
C GLN A 60 5.80 18.58 -5.12
N THR A 61 5.31 18.49 -3.88
CA THR A 61 5.35 19.59 -2.91
C THR A 61 6.45 19.45 -1.87
N GLN A 62 7.13 18.30 -1.83
CA GLN A 62 8.08 17.91 -0.78
C GLN A 62 7.50 17.91 0.64
N LYS A 63 6.16 18.00 0.78
CA LYS A 63 5.48 17.95 2.08
C LYS A 63 5.28 16.50 2.50
N THR A 64 5.50 16.22 3.78
CA THR A 64 5.13 14.92 4.37
C THR A 64 3.67 14.98 4.80
N VAL A 65 2.87 14.05 4.30
CA VAL A 65 1.46 13.88 4.63
C VAL A 65 1.25 12.55 5.34
N PHE A 66 0.20 12.48 6.16
CA PHE A 66 -0.25 11.25 6.78
C PHE A 66 -1.41 10.69 5.96
N GLY A 67 -1.40 9.39 5.72
CA GLY A 67 -2.50 8.72 5.04
C GLY A 67 -2.64 7.27 5.45
N MET A 68 -3.80 6.70 5.21
CA MET A 68 -4.11 5.32 5.46
C MET A 68 -3.75 4.47 4.24
N VAL A 69 -2.96 3.42 4.44
CA VAL A 69 -2.60 2.50 3.35
C VAL A 69 -3.85 1.72 2.93
N GLN A 70 -4.28 1.90 1.69
CA GLN A 70 -5.43 1.16 1.15
C GLN A 70 -4.96 -0.10 0.42
N ASP A 71 -3.87 0.01 -0.34
CA ASP A 71 -3.24 -1.08 -1.08
C ASP A 71 -1.71 -0.89 -1.15
N ALA A 72 -1.01 -1.78 -1.87
CA ALA A 72 0.46 -1.75 -1.94
C ALA A 72 1.06 -0.55 -2.68
N LYS A 73 0.24 0.20 -3.41
CA LYS A 73 0.65 1.36 -4.23
C LYS A 73 -0.21 2.60 -3.97
N THR A 74 -1.18 2.54 -3.05
CA THR A 74 -2.19 3.57 -2.83
C THR A 74 -2.31 3.88 -1.35
N VAL A 75 -2.19 5.16 -1.04
CA VAL A 75 -2.40 5.71 0.29
C VAL A 75 -3.49 6.75 0.23
N LYS A 76 -4.56 6.56 0.99
CA LYS A 76 -5.65 7.52 1.10
C LYS A 76 -5.31 8.58 2.14
N VAL A 77 -5.32 9.84 1.75
CA VAL A 77 -5.16 10.98 2.65
C VAL A 77 -6.55 11.56 2.91
N ASN A 78 -6.93 11.64 4.18
CA ASN A 78 -8.08 12.41 4.61
C ASN A 78 -7.55 13.75 5.14
N PHE A 79 -8.21 14.84 4.77
CA PHE A 79 -7.94 16.21 5.20
C PHE A 79 -9.23 16.83 5.75
#